data_AF-A0A2A6D534-F1
#
_entry.id   AF-A0A2A6D534-F1
#
_cell.length_a   1.000
_cell.length_b   1.000
_cell.length_c   1.000
_cell.angle_alpha   90.00
_cell.angle_beta   90.00
_cell.angle_gamma   90.00
#
_symmetry.space_group_name_H-M   'P 1'
#
loop_
_entity.id
_entity.type
_entity.pdbx_description
1 polymer ?
#
loop_
_entity_poly.entity_id
_entity_poly.type
_entity_poly.pdbx_seq_one_letter_code
_entity_poly.pdbx_strand_id
1 'polypeptide(L)'
;MSNSHNPQHWSQLPTEEQLRFWEEYEAGRATSFLIEPERKRTLRRRGEHSTKPKCENPSWFRPARYKELSGQLLGVSEETMWDRETRQRLPRYVWITPAGWQMLGVDMIKLHEQQQKRLRESAIRQQLIQEGALREDEDISVHAARKRWYLQRSQDAQKHRRAKAAARKRANRLKKLPVDQQIHEMAEHLRKCLPPDEAYFCSDDYLKQLAIRELRQLELALAVPPPH
;
A
#
# COMPACT_ATOMS: atom_id res chain seq x y z
N MET A 1 5.25 -24.71 -28.44
CA MET A 1 6.35 -23.99 -27.75
C MET A 1 5.99 -23.89 -26.28
N SER A 2 6.57 -24.72 -25.43
CA SER A 2 6.25 -24.81 -24.00
C SER A 2 6.98 -23.74 -23.20
N ASN A 3 6.27 -23.04 -22.32
CA ASN A 3 6.82 -22.02 -21.42
C ASN A 3 7.72 -22.68 -20.37
N SER A 4 9.01 -22.77 -20.64
CA SER A 4 10.02 -23.42 -19.80
C SER A 4 10.41 -22.64 -18.53
N HIS A 5 9.53 -21.78 -18.01
CA HIS A 5 9.80 -20.87 -16.90
C HIS A 5 8.82 -21.03 -15.72
N ASN A 6 7.81 -21.90 -15.82
CA ASN A 6 6.88 -22.15 -14.72
C ASN A 6 7.32 -23.41 -13.96
N PRO A 7 7.39 -23.42 -12.60
CA PRO A 7 7.59 -24.64 -11.83
C PRO A 7 6.61 -25.73 -12.26
N GLN A 8 7.14 -26.92 -12.52
CA GLN A 8 6.37 -28.06 -13.00
C GLN A 8 6.14 -29.05 -11.84
N HIS A 9 4.98 -29.69 -11.82
CA HIS A 9 4.65 -30.69 -10.81
C HIS A 9 5.29 -32.05 -11.17
N TRP A 10 5.80 -32.80 -10.18
CA TRP A 10 6.52 -34.07 -10.40
C TRP A 10 5.76 -35.08 -11.27
N SER A 11 4.43 -35.13 -11.16
CA SER A 11 3.59 -36.06 -11.93
C SER A 11 3.54 -35.80 -13.43
N GLN A 12 4.07 -34.66 -13.88
CA GLN A 12 4.14 -34.28 -15.29
C GLN A 12 5.48 -34.64 -15.93
N LEU A 13 6.41 -35.23 -15.16
CA LEU A 13 7.69 -35.73 -15.65
C LEU A 13 7.55 -37.09 -16.34
N PRO A 14 8.51 -37.48 -17.20
CA PRO A 14 8.64 -38.86 -17.69
C PRO A 14 8.79 -39.87 -16.55
N THR A 15 8.31 -41.11 -16.77
CA THR A 15 8.25 -42.16 -15.74
C THR A 15 9.59 -42.42 -15.03
N GLU A 16 10.70 -42.37 -15.75
CA GLU A 16 12.04 -42.57 -15.16
C GLU A 16 12.44 -41.46 -14.18
N GLU A 17 12.06 -40.21 -14.45
CA GLU A 17 12.36 -39.09 -13.57
C GLU A 17 11.41 -39.03 -12.37
N GLN A 18 10.17 -39.53 -12.52
CA GLN A 18 9.27 -39.71 -11.38
C GLN A 18 9.84 -40.69 -10.36
N LEU A 19 10.41 -41.82 -10.82
CA LEU A 19 11.05 -42.81 -9.93
C LEU A 19 12.23 -42.20 -9.17
N ARG A 20 13.11 -41.46 -9.86
CA ARG A 20 14.23 -40.75 -9.22
C ARG A 20 13.78 -39.70 -8.19
N PHE A 21 12.72 -38.95 -8.50
CA PHE A 21 12.15 -37.98 -7.57
C PHE A 21 11.70 -38.65 -6.27
N TRP A 22 11.04 -39.81 -6.35
CA TRP A 22 10.60 -40.54 -5.17
C TRP A 22 11.76 -41.11 -4.35
N GLU A 23 12.80 -41.65 -5.00
CA GLU A 23 14.02 -42.09 -4.31
C GLU A 23 14.72 -40.93 -3.56
N GLU A 24 14.73 -39.73 -4.13
CA GLU A 24 15.29 -38.54 -3.48
C GLU A 24 14.41 -38.00 -2.34
N TYR A 25 13.09 -38.11 -2.47
CA TYR A 25 12.13 -37.73 -1.43
C TYR A 25 12.21 -38.66 -0.23
N GLU A 26 12.28 -39.98 -0.46
CA GLU A 26 12.46 -40.99 0.59
C GLU A 26 13.83 -40.85 1.28
N ALA A 27 14.87 -40.47 0.54
CA ALA A 27 16.18 -40.14 1.09
C ALA A 27 16.22 -38.80 1.84
N GLY A 28 15.10 -38.06 1.92
CA GLY A 28 14.99 -36.77 2.60
C GLY A 28 15.72 -35.61 1.92
N ARG A 29 16.13 -35.78 0.65
CA ARG A 29 16.88 -34.77 -0.11
C ARG A 29 15.96 -33.76 -0.82
N ALA A 30 14.77 -34.19 -1.22
CA ALA A 30 13.74 -33.32 -1.79
C ALA A 30 12.65 -32.99 -0.75
N THR A 31 12.29 -31.71 -0.61
CA THR A 31 11.28 -31.23 0.37
C THR A 31 10.04 -30.61 -0.27
N SER A 32 9.98 -30.56 -1.61
CA SER A 32 8.89 -29.92 -2.38
C SER A 32 8.45 -30.79 -3.57
N PHE A 33 7.14 -30.84 -3.82
CA PHE A 33 6.52 -31.52 -4.97
C PHE A 33 6.60 -30.72 -6.29
N LEU A 34 7.11 -29.48 -6.21
CA LEU A 34 7.35 -28.62 -7.37
C LEU A 34 8.82 -28.67 -7.75
N ILE A 35 9.07 -29.02 -9.01
CA ILE A 35 10.41 -29.10 -9.57
C ILE A 35 10.71 -27.76 -10.22
N GLU A 36 11.70 -27.05 -9.66
CA GLU A 36 12.16 -25.80 -10.26
C GLU A 36 12.80 -26.10 -11.62
N PRO A 37 12.42 -25.38 -12.69
CA PRO A 37 13.07 -25.58 -13.98
C PRO A 37 14.55 -25.23 -13.88
N GLU A 38 15.39 -26.00 -14.57
CA GLU A 38 16.81 -25.69 -14.65
C GLU A 38 17.02 -24.26 -15.17
N ARG A 39 17.55 -23.40 -14.30
CA ARG A 39 17.89 -22.03 -14.68
C ARG A 39 19.07 -22.10 -15.62
N LYS A 40 18.81 -21.93 -16.92
CA LYS A 40 19.88 -21.75 -17.92
C LYS A 40 20.75 -20.59 -17.46
N ARG A 41 21.99 -20.89 -17.04
CA ARG A 41 22.97 -19.85 -16.71
C ARG A 41 23.18 -19.02 -17.96
N THR A 42 22.95 -17.72 -17.87
CA THR A 42 23.27 -16.82 -18.97
C THR A 42 24.79 -16.86 -19.18
N LEU A 43 25.24 -17.34 -20.34
CA LEU A 43 26.64 -17.25 -20.76
C LEU A 43 27.08 -15.80 -21.03
N ARG A 44 26.14 -14.85 -20.91
CA ARG A 44 26.39 -13.41 -20.96
C ARG A 44 27.20 -13.01 -19.74
N ARG A 45 28.53 -12.95 -19.90
CA ARG A 45 29.38 -12.19 -18.98
C ARG A 45 29.15 -10.71 -19.22
N ARG A 46 28.93 -9.94 -18.15
CA ARG A 46 29.04 -8.48 -18.21
C ARG A 46 30.51 -8.22 -18.54
N GLY A 47 30.79 -7.65 -19.71
CA GLY A 47 32.17 -7.34 -20.07
C GLY A 47 32.76 -6.32 -19.10
N GLU A 48 34.06 -6.36 -18.88
CA GLU A 48 34.82 -5.29 -18.22
C GLU A 48 34.98 -4.10 -19.19
N HIS A 49 33.87 -3.64 -19.77
CA HIS A 49 33.88 -2.35 -20.43
C HIS A 49 33.81 -1.30 -19.32
N SER A 50 34.81 -0.43 -19.31
CA SER A 50 34.84 0.75 -18.46
C SER A 50 33.49 1.46 -18.52
N THR A 51 32.82 1.57 -17.37
CA THR A 51 31.66 2.45 -17.20
C THR A 51 32.04 3.92 -17.21
N LYS A 52 33.36 4.25 -17.25
CA LYS A 52 33.78 5.61 -17.52
C LYS A 52 33.43 5.95 -18.98
N PRO A 53 32.79 7.10 -19.21
CA PRO A 53 32.59 7.59 -20.57
C PRO A 53 33.95 7.64 -21.30
N LYS A 54 33.97 7.29 -22.59
CA LYS A 54 35.20 7.30 -23.41
C LYS A 54 35.85 8.68 -23.51
N CYS A 55 35.13 9.73 -23.14
CA CYS A 55 35.59 11.10 -23.11
C CYS A 55 35.29 11.72 -21.74
N GLU A 56 36.19 12.57 -21.28
CA GLU A 56 36.08 13.30 -20.01
C GLU A 56 34.93 14.32 -20.03
N ASN A 57 34.40 14.67 -21.21
CA ASN A 57 33.25 15.55 -21.39
C ASN A 57 32.44 15.19 -22.66
N PRO A 58 31.42 14.30 -22.60
CA PRO A 58 30.62 13.94 -23.77
C PRO A 58 29.68 15.10 -24.15
N SER A 59 30.19 16.04 -24.93
CA SER A 59 29.37 17.04 -25.63
C SER A 59 29.15 16.58 -27.06
N TRP A 60 27.89 16.39 -27.45
CA TRP A 60 27.54 16.09 -28.84
C TRP A 60 27.17 17.40 -29.54
N PHE A 61 27.95 17.78 -30.55
CA PHE A 61 27.65 18.90 -31.42
C PHE A 61 27.13 18.37 -32.77
N ARG A 62 25.99 18.88 -33.22
CA ARG A 62 25.41 18.53 -34.52
C ARG A 62 26.37 18.94 -35.64
N PRO A 63 26.86 18.00 -36.48
CA PRO A 63 27.65 18.34 -37.66
C PRO A 63 26.82 19.13 -38.69
N ALA A 64 27.44 20.10 -39.36
CA ALA A 64 26.78 21.02 -40.30
C ALA A 64 25.99 20.34 -41.44
N ARG A 65 26.35 19.08 -41.78
CA ARG A 65 25.69 18.29 -42.84
C ARG A 65 24.30 17.75 -42.46
N TYR A 66 23.99 17.65 -41.17
CA TYR A 66 22.67 17.19 -40.73
C TYR A 66 21.72 18.37 -40.63
N LYS A 67 20.43 18.21 -40.97
CA LYS A 67 19.42 19.25 -40.80
C LYS A 67 19.12 19.48 -39.30
N GLU A 68 18.72 20.68 -38.96
CA GLU A 68 18.37 21.06 -37.59
C GLU A 68 17.16 20.23 -37.18
N LEU A 69 17.18 19.70 -35.95
CA LEU A 69 16.00 19.04 -35.41
C LEU A 69 14.90 20.09 -35.38
N SER A 70 13.95 19.97 -36.31
CA SER A 70 12.79 20.85 -36.34
C SER A 70 12.08 20.74 -34.99
N GLY A 71 11.77 21.86 -34.36
CA GLY A 71 11.01 21.94 -33.10
C GLY A 71 9.63 21.27 -33.13
N GLN A 72 9.27 20.61 -34.23
CA GLN A 72 8.10 19.75 -34.38
C GLN A 72 8.21 18.42 -33.63
N LEU A 73 9.42 17.94 -33.29
CA LEU A 73 9.64 16.60 -32.71
C LEU A 73 9.62 16.57 -31.17
N LEU A 74 9.96 17.68 -30.53
CA LEU A 74 9.97 17.83 -29.08
C LEU A 74 9.11 19.04 -28.67
N GLY A 75 8.21 18.82 -27.72
CA GLY A 75 7.46 19.85 -27.04
C GLY A 75 8.22 20.32 -25.80
N VAL A 76 8.09 21.60 -25.49
CA VAL A 76 8.85 22.28 -24.45
C VAL A 76 7.89 22.98 -23.50
N SER A 77 8.11 22.88 -22.19
CA SER A 77 7.26 23.52 -21.20
C SER A 77 7.41 25.04 -21.21
N GLU A 78 6.31 25.75 -21.02
CA GLU A 78 6.33 27.22 -20.81
C GLU A 78 7.00 27.59 -19.48
N GLU A 79 6.87 26.71 -18.47
CA GLU A 79 7.60 26.85 -17.22
C GLU A 79 9.11 26.72 -17.47
N THR A 80 9.87 27.75 -17.11
CA THR A 80 11.34 27.75 -17.20
C THR A 80 11.98 27.91 -15.83
N MET A 81 13.04 27.14 -15.58
CA MET A 81 13.86 27.20 -14.38
C MET A 81 15.23 27.78 -14.70
N TRP A 82 15.80 28.54 -13.77
CA TRP A 82 17.15 29.05 -13.90
C TRP A 82 18.15 27.94 -13.64
N ASP A 83 18.95 27.60 -14.65
CA ASP A 83 20.06 26.67 -14.48
C ASP A 83 21.35 27.44 -14.15
N ARG A 84 21.97 27.08 -13.02
CA ARG A 84 23.22 27.70 -12.56
C ARG A 84 24.43 27.25 -13.36
N GLU A 85 24.43 26.02 -13.88
CA GLU A 85 25.57 25.45 -14.61
C GLU A 85 25.69 26.08 -16.00
N THR A 86 24.59 26.14 -16.74
CA THR A 86 24.57 26.77 -18.08
C THR A 86 24.35 28.28 -18.06
N ARG A 87 23.99 28.86 -16.89
CA ARG A 87 23.63 30.28 -16.70
C ARG A 87 22.52 30.74 -17.66
N GLN A 88 21.57 29.86 -17.95
CA GLN A 88 20.45 30.12 -18.85
C GLN A 88 19.14 29.64 -18.21
N ARG A 89 18.01 30.19 -18.67
CA ARG A 89 16.69 29.66 -18.30
C ARG A 89 16.37 28.48 -19.20
N LEU A 90 16.27 27.30 -18.60
CA LEU A 90 15.91 26.06 -19.29
C LEU A 90 14.45 25.70 -19.02
N PRO A 91 13.76 25.07 -19.97
CA PRO A 91 12.42 24.51 -19.74
C PRO A 91 12.44 23.47 -18.63
N ARG A 92 11.39 23.45 -17.80
CA ARG A 92 11.25 22.51 -16.68
C ARG A 92 11.10 21.07 -17.16
N TYR A 93 10.38 20.85 -18.26
CA TYR A 93 10.24 19.53 -18.86
C TYR A 93 10.18 19.64 -20.38
N VAL A 94 10.77 18.64 -21.04
CA VAL A 94 10.74 18.44 -22.48
C VAL A 94 10.08 17.10 -22.73
N TRP A 95 9.12 17.04 -23.64
CA TRP A 95 8.42 15.81 -23.99
C TRP A 95 8.46 15.56 -25.49
N ILE A 96 8.30 14.30 -25.87
CA ILE A 96 8.27 13.90 -27.28
C ILE A 96 6.87 14.17 -27.83
N THR A 97 6.77 14.86 -28.96
CA THR A 97 5.49 15.12 -29.64
C THR A 97 4.98 13.84 -30.32
N PRO A 98 3.70 13.77 -30.70
CA PRO A 98 3.19 12.66 -31.49
C PRO A 98 4.00 12.40 -32.77
N ALA A 99 4.45 13.45 -33.45
CA ALA A 99 5.33 13.34 -34.62
C ALA A 99 6.71 12.75 -34.27
N GLY A 100 7.26 13.11 -33.11
CA GLY A 100 8.49 12.52 -32.58
C GLY A 100 8.37 11.02 -32.34
N TRP A 101 7.25 10.57 -31.76
CA TRP A 101 6.98 9.14 -31.54
C TRP A 101 6.79 8.37 -32.84
N GLN A 102 6.10 8.96 -33.83
CA GLN A 102 5.95 8.36 -35.15
C GLN A 102 7.31 8.19 -35.86
N MET A 103 8.18 9.20 -35.78
CA MET A 103 9.53 9.13 -36.34
C MET A 103 10.41 8.06 -35.68
N LEU A 104 10.19 7.78 -34.39
CA LEU A 104 10.85 6.68 -33.67
C LEU A 104 10.28 5.31 -34.02
N GLY A 105 9.24 5.23 -34.86
CA GLY A 105 8.59 3.98 -35.26
C GLY A 105 7.66 3.40 -34.20
N VAL A 106 7.16 4.21 -33.27
CA VAL A 106 6.23 3.77 -32.22
C VAL A 106 4.80 3.67 -32.77
N ASP A 107 4.11 2.58 -32.44
CA ASP A 107 2.68 2.44 -32.71
C ASP A 107 1.87 3.43 -31.85
N MET A 108 1.33 4.44 -32.52
CA MET A 108 0.59 5.52 -31.87
C MET A 108 -0.71 5.01 -31.23
N ILE A 109 -1.41 4.03 -31.80
CA ILE A 109 -2.69 3.56 -31.26
C ILE A 109 -2.43 2.92 -29.89
N LYS A 110 -1.46 1.99 -29.86
CA LYS A 110 -1.04 1.33 -28.63
C LYS A 110 -0.52 2.32 -27.58
N LEU A 111 0.24 3.33 -28.00
CA LEU A 111 0.75 4.37 -27.09
C LEU A 111 -0.39 5.16 -26.43
N HIS A 112 -1.37 5.61 -27.22
CA HIS A 112 -2.52 6.35 -26.68
C HIS A 112 -3.37 5.47 -25.75
N GLU A 113 -3.60 4.21 -26.09
CA GLU A 113 -4.33 3.28 -25.20
C GLU A 113 -3.61 3.08 -23.87
N GLN A 114 -2.29 2.93 -23.88
CA GLN A 114 -1.49 2.83 -22.66
C GLN A 114 -1.55 4.11 -21.83
N GLN A 115 -1.47 5.28 -22.48
CA GLN A 115 -1.59 6.57 -21.80
C GLN A 115 -2.98 6.72 -21.15
N GLN A 116 -4.05 6.38 -21.85
CA GLN A 116 -5.42 6.41 -21.33
C GLN A 116 -5.60 5.47 -20.13
N LYS A 117 -5.03 4.26 -20.18
CA LYS A 117 -5.02 3.33 -19.04
C LYS A 117 -4.32 3.94 -17.82
N ARG A 118 -3.15 4.55 -18.01
CA ARG A 118 -2.41 5.21 -16.92
C ARG A 118 -3.16 6.39 -16.32
N LEU A 119 -3.82 7.21 -17.15
CA LEU A 119 -4.65 8.32 -16.66
C LEU A 119 -5.83 7.82 -15.83
N ARG A 120 -6.51 6.75 -16.28
CA ARG A 120 -7.60 6.13 -15.53
C ARG A 120 -7.11 5.56 -14.19
N GLU A 121 -5.98 4.84 -14.18
CA GLU A 121 -5.35 4.34 -12.94
C GLU A 121 -5.04 5.48 -11.96
N SER A 122 -4.50 6.59 -12.47
CA SER A 122 -4.20 7.77 -11.66
C SER A 122 -5.47 8.42 -11.08
N ALA A 123 -6.53 8.56 -11.89
CA ALA A 123 -7.81 9.10 -11.43
C ALA A 123 -8.43 8.23 -10.32
N ILE A 124 -8.39 6.91 -10.49
CA ILE A 124 -8.83 5.96 -9.46
C ILE A 124 -7.98 6.12 -8.19
N ARG A 125 -6.65 6.31 -8.31
CA ARG A 125 -5.77 6.53 -7.14
C ARG A 125 -6.20 7.76 -6.37
N GLN A 126 -6.42 8.87 -7.06
CA GLN A 126 -6.84 10.13 -6.45
C GLN A 126 -8.19 10.00 -5.73
N GLN A 127 -9.15 9.32 -6.35
CA GLN A 127 -10.45 9.03 -5.72
C GLN A 127 -10.29 8.22 -4.44
N LEU A 128 -9.49 7.14 -4.47
CA LEU A 128 -9.22 6.31 -3.29
C LEU A 128 -8.49 7.06 -2.18
N ILE A 129 -7.63 8.03 -2.52
CA ILE A 129 -6.97 8.91 -1.53
C ILE A 129 -8.00 9.84 -0.90
N GLN A 130 -8.86 10.45 -1.71
CA GLN A 130 -9.91 11.35 -1.23
C GLN A 130 -10.90 10.64 -0.30
N GLU A 131 -11.24 9.39 -0.61
CA GLU A 131 -12.07 8.52 0.23
C GLU A 131 -11.33 8.04 1.51
N GLY A 132 -10.02 8.29 1.62
CA GLY A 132 -9.18 7.80 2.72
C GLY A 132 -8.91 6.29 2.68
N ALA A 133 -9.25 5.62 1.58
CA ALA A 133 -9.02 4.19 1.37
C ALA A 133 -7.55 3.88 1.03
N LEU A 134 -6.79 4.88 0.56
CA LEU A 134 -5.40 4.75 0.15
C LEU A 134 -4.57 5.96 0.60
N ARG A 135 -3.30 5.76 0.95
CA ARG A 135 -2.38 6.85 1.31
C ARG A 135 -1.65 7.35 0.06
N GLU A 136 -1.21 8.61 0.08
CA GLU A 136 -0.55 9.27 -1.06
C GLU A 136 0.68 8.52 -1.59
N ASP A 137 1.41 7.82 -0.73
CA ASP A 137 2.64 7.09 -1.08
C ASP A 137 2.39 5.65 -1.61
N GLU A 138 1.14 5.18 -1.59
CA GLU A 138 0.83 3.75 -1.83
C GLU A 138 0.32 3.45 -3.24
N ASP A 139 0.82 2.38 -3.85
CA ASP A 139 0.36 1.96 -5.18
C ASP A 139 -0.95 1.17 -5.16
N ILE A 140 -1.73 1.30 -6.24
CA ILE A 140 -2.93 0.50 -6.48
C ILE A 140 -2.50 -0.94 -6.82
N SER A 141 -2.33 -1.75 -5.77
CA SER A 141 -1.98 -3.16 -5.89
C SER A 141 -2.79 -3.99 -4.90
N VAL A 142 -3.21 -5.17 -5.34
CA VAL A 142 -3.90 -6.16 -4.50
C VAL A 142 -3.07 -6.53 -3.27
N HIS A 143 -1.74 -6.65 -3.44
CA HIS A 143 -0.85 -6.98 -2.33
C HIS A 143 -0.80 -5.86 -1.28
N ALA A 144 -0.69 -4.60 -1.73
CA ALA A 144 -0.71 -3.43 -0.85
C ALA A 144 -2.04 -3.35 -0.09
N ALA A 145 -3.17 -3.54 -0.80
CA ALA A 145 -4.50 -3.54 -0.20
C ALA A 145 -4.66 -4.62 0.90
N ARG A 146 -4.20 -5.86 0.63
CA ARG A 146 -4.23 -6.96 1.63
C ARG A 146 -3.40 -6.60 2.87
N LYS A 147 -2.18 -6.08 2.68
CA LYS A 147 -1.30 -5.69 3.79
C LYS A 147 -1.97 -4.65 4.71
N ARG A 148 -2.66 -3.66 4.13
CA ARG A 148 -3.42 -2.65 4.89
C ARG A 148 -4.56 -3.26 5.68
N TRP A 149 -5.36 -4.12 5.04
CA TRP A 149 -6.48 -4.76 5.71
C TRP A 149 -6.02 -5.57 6.92
N TYR A 150 -4.95 -6.36 6.79
CA TYR A 150 -4.38 -7.11 7.92
C TYR A 150 -3.86 -6.18 9.02
N LEU A 151 -3.16 -5.10 8.66
CA LEU A 151 -2.66 -4.13 9.62
C LEU A 151 -3.79 -3.44 10.39
N GLN A 152 -4.81 -2.96 9.68
CA GLN A 152 -6.00 -2.34 10.26
C GLN A 152 -6.71 -3.31 11.19
N ARG A 153 -6.96 -4.54 10.73
CA ARG A 153 -7.64 -5.56 11.54
C ARG A 153 -6.85 -5.96 12.78
N SER A 154 -5.53 -6.00 12.69
CA SER A 154 -4.64 -6.21 13.84
C SER A 154 -4.73 -5.05 14.84
N GLN A 155 -4.69 -3.80 14.35
CA GLN A 155 -4.84 -2.61 15.19
C GLN A 155 -6.22 -2.57 15.86
N ASP A 156 -7.29 -2.88 15.13
CA ASP A 156 -8.66 -2.92 15.66
C ASP A 156 -8.81 -4.00 16.73
N ALA A 157 -8.25 -5.19 16.49
CA ALA A 157 -8.22 -6.24 17.50
C ALA A 157 -7.45 -5.82 18.75
N GLN A 158 -6.33 -5.11 18.60
CA GLN A 158 -5.59 -4.56 19.74
C GLN A 158 -6.38 -3.49 20.50
N LYS A 159 -7.01 -2.55 19.80
CA LYS A 159 -7.89 -1.51 20.39
C LYS A 159 -9.02 -2.15 21.18
N HIS A 160 -9.71 -3.13 20.58
CA HIS A 160 -10.78 -3.87 21.24
C HIS A 160 -10.28 -4.60 22.49
N ARG A 161 -9.15 -5.32 22.42
CA ARG A 161 -8.56 -5.98 23.60
C ARG A 161 -8.19 -4.99 24.70
N ARG A 162 -7.61 -3.83 24.35
CA ARG A 162 -7.26 -2.78 25.32
C ARG A 162 -8.52 -2.18 25.98
N ALA A 163 -9.54 -1.86 25.19
CA ALA A 163 -10.82 -1.35 25.69
C ALA A 163 -11.48 -2.35 26.65
N LYS A 164 -11.54 -3.63 26.26
CA LYS A 164 -12.08 -4.72 27.10
C LYS A 164 -11.29 -4.90 28.40
N ALA A 165 -9.96 -4.86 28.34
CA ALA A 165 -9.11 -4.95 29.53
C ALA A 165 -9.30 -3.74 30.45
N ALA A 166 -9.41 -2.53 29.90
CA ALA A 166 -9.68 -1.31 30.66
C ALA A 166 -11.06 -1.36 31.33
N ALA A 167 -12.10 -1.81 30.61
CA ALA A 167 -13.44 -2.02 31.15
C ALA A 167 -13.44 -3.03 32.30
N ARG A 168 -12.73 -4.16 32.14
CA ARG A 168 -12.62 -5.18 33.20
C ARG A 168 -11.88 -4.68 34.43
N LYS A 169 -10.80 -3.90 34.26
CA LYS A 169 -10.09 -3.25 35.38
C LYS A 169 -11.00 -2.24 36.11
N ARG A 170 -11.77 -1.45 35.36
CA ARG A 170 -12.78 -0.54 35.94
C ARG A 170 -13.83 -1.32 36.72
N ALA A 171 -14.39 -2.37 36.14
CA ALA A 171 -15.39 -3.21 36.81
C ALA A 171 -14.87 -3.83 38.12
N ASN A 172 -13.65 -4.38 38.11
CA ASN A 172 -13.03 -4.95 39.31
C ASN A 172 -12.81 -3.92 40.43
N ARG A 173 -12.55 -2.65 40.08
CA ARG A 173 -12.43 -1.55 41.04
C ARG A 173 -13.79 -1.14 41.59
N LEU A 174 -14.79 -0.96 40.72
CA LEU A 174 -16.14 -0.54 41.08
C LEU A 174 -16.86 -1.61 41.92
N LYS A 175 -16.64 -2.90 41.65
CA LYS A 175 -17.22 -4.02 42.42
C LYS A 175 -16.97 -3.94 43.93
N LYS A 176 -15.89 -3.27 44.35
CA LYS A 176 -15.52 -3.11 45.75
C LYS A 176 -16.29 -1.99 46.47
N LEU A 177 -16.92 -1.09 45.72
CA LEU A 177 -17.57 0.10 46.24
C LEU A 177 -19.07 -0.14 46.47
N PRO A 178 -19.73 0.60 47.38
CA PRO A 178 -21.18 0.66 47.48
C PRO A 178 -21.82 1.18 46.19
N VAL A 179 -23.08 0.81 45.96
CA VAL A 179 -23.83 1.11 44.72
C VAL A 179 -23.82 2.61 44.38
N ASP A 180 -24.11 3.48 45.33
CA ASP A 180 -24.17 4.93 45.07
C ASP A 180 -22.82 5.50 44.65
N GLN A 181 -21.72 5.00 45.25
CA GLN A 181 -20.37 5.37 44.87
C GLN A 181 -20.00 4.81 43.48
N GLN A 182 -20.50 3.64 43.11
CA GLN A 182 -20.30 3.12 41.75
C GLN A 182 -20.94 4.01 40.70
N ILE A 183 -22.17 4.49 40.94
CA ILE A 183 -22.91 5.38 40.04
C ILE A 183 -22.15 6.71 39.91
N HIS A 184 -21.71 7.30 41.02
CA HIS A 184 -20.96 8.55 41.01
C HIS A 184 -19.63 8.44 40.26
N GLU A 185 -18.82 7.42 40.56
CA GLU A 185 -17.54 7.18 39.89
C GLU A 185 -17.71 6.92 38.38
N MET A 186 -18.76 6.19 37.99
CA MET A 186 -19.06 5.96 36.58
C MET A 186 -19.53 7.23 35.88
N ALA A 187 -20.36 8.05 36.53
CA ALA A 187 -20.81 9.34 35.98
C ALA A 187 -19.64 10.30 35.76
N GLU A 188 -18.73 10.41 36.74
CA GLU A 188 -17.49 11.20 36.62
C GLU A 188 -16.58 10.68 35.50
N HIS A 189 -16.48 9.36 35.34
CA HIS A 189 -15.74 8.77 34.23
C HIS A 189 -16.35 9.12 32.88
N LEU A 190 -17.67 9.02 32.74
CA LEU A 190 -18.40 9.36 31.52
C LEU A 190 -18.23 10.84 31.18
N ARG A 191 -18.33 11.74 32.18
CA ARG A 191 -18.13 13.18 31.97
C ARG A 191 -16.75 13.53 31.40
N LYS A 192 -15.73 12.71 31.69
CA LYS A 192 -14.38 12.85 31.13
C LYS A 192 -14.19 12.21 29.76
N CYS A 193 -15.03 11.25 29.38
CA CYS A 193 -14.88 10.48 28.14
C CYS A 193 -15.90 10.87 27.06
N LEU A 194 -16.97 11.58 27.42
CA LEU A 194 -17.97 12.09 26.50
C LEU A 194 -17.35 13.09 25.52
N PRO A 195 -17.74 13.06 24.23
CA PRO A 195 -17.40 14.11 23.28
C PRO A 195 -17.83 15.48 23.81
N PRO A 196 -17.11 16.57 23.48
CA PRO A 196 -17.42 17.91 23.98
C PRO A 196 -18.86 18.35 23.73
N ASP A 197 -19.39 18.00 22.55
CA ASP A 197 -20.75 18.35 22.14
C ASP A 197 -21.80 17.67 23.01
N GLU A 198 -21.60 16.39 23.32
CA GLU A 198 -22.51 15.62 24.19
C GLU A 198 -22.37 16.03 25.65
N ALA A 199 -21.15 16.35 26.10
CA ALA A 199 -20.88 16.80 27.45
C ALA A 199 -21.56 18.13 27.78
N TYR A 200 -21.67 19.04 26.80
CA TYR A 200 -22.29 20.36 26.98
C TYR A 200 -23.80 20.28 27.28
N PHE A 201 -24.52 19.37 26.61
CA PHE A 201 -25.96 19.21 26.79
C PHE A 201 -26.35 18.12 27.81
N CYS A 202 -25.36 17.47 28.42
CA CYS A 202 -25.57 16.37 29.36
C CYS A 202 -26.06 16.92 30.71
N SER A 203 -27.33 16.74 31.04
CA SER A 203 -27.81 17.00 32.41
C SER A 203 -27.23 15.96 33.38
N ASP A 204 -27.04 16.35 34.64
CA ASP A 204 -26.51 15.43 35.66
C ASP A 204 -27.38 14.19 35.84
N ASP A 205 -28.71 14.30 35.65
CA ASP A 205 -29.61 13.15 35.73
C ASP A 205 -29.51 12.24 34.51
N TYR A 206 -29.31 12.79 33.32
CA TYR A 206 -29.02 12.00 32.13
C TYR A 206 -27.67 11.26 32.27
N LEU A 207 -26.64 11.91 32.83
CA LEU A 207 -25.35 11.27 33.16
C LEU A 207 -25.52 10.11 34.15
N LYS A 208 -26.35 10.25 35.19
CA LYS A 208 -26.65 9.16 36.13
C LYS A 208 -27.34 7.98 35.44
N GLN A 209 -28.32 8.24 34.57
CA GLN A 209 -28.99 7.19 33.79
C GLN A 209 -28.01 6.46 32.86
N LEU A 210 -27.11 7.20 32.22
CA LEU A 210 -26.06 6.66 31.38
C LEU A 210 -25.08 5.79 32.18
N ALA A 211 -24.65 6.27 33.35
CA ALA A 211 -23.79 5.53 34.28
C ALA A 211 -24.43 4.20 34.72
N ILE A 212 -25.72 4.24 35.08
CA ILE A 212 -26.50 3.04 35.42
C ILE A 212 -26.53 2.04 34.26
N ARG A 213 -26.74 2.51 33.03
CA ARG A 213 -26.73 1.67 31.82
C ARG A 213 -25.37 0.99 31.61
N GLU A 214 -24.28 1.74 31.72
CA GLU A 214 -22.92 1.21 31.55
C GLU A 214 -22.52 0.24 32.68
N LEU A 215 -22.93 0.51 33.93
CA LEU A 215 -22.74 -0.42 35.05
C LEU A 215 -23.45 -1.76 34.80
N ARG A 216 -24.68 -1.73 34.22
CA ARG A 216 -25.39 -2.94 33.80
C ARG A 216 -24.64 -3.70 32.70
N GLN A 217 -24.06 -2.99 31.71
CA GLN A 217 -23.23 -3.62 30.67
C GLN A 217 -21.95 -4.27 31.23
N LEU A 218 -21.44 -3.78 32.36
CA LEU A 218 -20.33 -4.38 33.08
C LEU A 218 -20.73 -5.53 34.02
N GLU A 219 -22.00 -5.92 34.03
CA GLU A 219 -22.58 -6.96 34.91
C GLU A 219 -22.37 -6.66 36.40
N LEU A 220 -22.16 -5.39 36.75
CA LEU A 220 -22.09 -4.92 38.14
C LEU A 220 -23.53 -4.66 38.58
N ALA A 221 -24.03 -5.54 39.46
CA ALA A 221 -25.44 -5.63 39.82
C ALA A 221 -26.01 -4.30 40.34
N LEU A 222 -26.76 -3.60 39.49
CA LEU A 222 -27.91 -2.83 39.94
C LEU A 222 -29.09 -3.78 39.92
N ALA A 223 -29.28 -4.49 41.03
CA ALA A 223 -30.41 -5.40 41.23
C ALA A 223 -31.72 -4.63 41.45
N VAL A 224 -32.09 -3.74 40.54
CA VAL A 224 -33.47 -3.29 40.35
C VAL A 224 -33.66 -3.02 38.84
N PRO A 225 -34.51 -3.79 38.14
CA PRO A 225 -34.90 -3.46 36.77
C PRO A 225 -35.60 -2.09 36.76
N PRO A 226 -35.43 -1.28 35.70
CA PRO A 226 -36.06 0.03 35.64
C PRO A 226 -37.59 -0.13 35.75
N PRO A 227 -38.29 0.71 36.54
CA PRO A 227 -39.75 0.69 36.59
C PRO A 227 -40.29 0.97 35.18
N HIS A 228 -41.24 0.13 34.76
CA HIS A 228 -41.97 0.25 33.50
C HIS A 228 -42.83 1.51 33.45
#